data_AF-A0A6A6QAM8-F1
#
_entry.id   AF-A0A6A6QAM8-F1
#
_cell.length_a   1.000
_cell.length_b   1.000
_cell.length_c   1.000
_cell.angle_alpha   90.00
_cell.angle_beta   90.00
_cell.angle_gamma   90.00
#
_symmetry.space_group_name_H-M   'P 1'
#
loop_
_entity.id
_entity.type
_entity.pdbx_description
1 polymer ?
#
loop_
_entity_poly.entity_id
_entity_poly.type
_entity_poly.pdbx_seq_one_letter_code
_entity_poly.pdbx_strand_id
1 'polypeptide(L)'
;MPVWDVFGRNKGKKPQKDEAPQGEKKPEEEYQHEPTEPPVPLFSTAGEHGLKTLAESDQDTVDIVFVHGLTGNRETTWTYNKTLYWPRDLLTKELPYARILAFGYDADVIRVLNTAGSNTIRDHGKSLAQDLSMRRIRTQSSDRPIIFVAHSLGGLVVEQAMLIARGSSQLYVKSLLPSTIAIAFIGTPHLGSSKADWARPITRLSNLLRKTNKEIVAVLSPGSEMLANLQQEFHTMIEDRRRNDGMWIDIFCFYEELSYPGIGDIVPRQSAILPDYPNASIHQNHSEMTKFSGEMDAGYIRVRDQLWLWADAVPKKKPEVAAAPVQSQIQSEDEPEPNSAPEEVDASQPREEDTRKTPQNERRAVSSGGGAVFIGNVNAGRDFTYNTR
;
A
#
# COMPACT_ATOMS: atom_id res chain seq x y z
N MET A 1 -57.52 2.96 1.85
CA MET A 1 -58.09 3.80 2.93
C MET A 1 -58.57 2.87 4.06
N PRO A 2 -58.48 3.27 5.34
CA PRO A 2 -57.59 2.65 6.34
C PRO A 2 -58.23 1.70 7.38
N VAL A 3 -57.33 0.99 8.10
CA VAL A 3 -57.26 0.56 9.54
C VAL A 3 -58.32 1.21 10.46
N TRP A 4 -58.99 0.61 11.46
CA TRP A 4 -58.62 -0.10 12.73
C TRP A 4 -59.89 -0.87 13.25
N ASP A 5 -59.91 -1.84 14.17
CA ASP A 5 -59.72 -1.76 15.64
C ASP A 5 -60.17 -3.11 16.26
N VAL A 6 -59.46 -3.74 17.21
CA VAL A 6 -59.67 -3.75 18.68
C VAL A 6 -60.01 -5.14 19.25
N PHE A 7 -59.30 -5.43 20.33
CA PHE A 7 -59.32 -6.62 21.18
C PHE A 7 -60.65 -6.88 21.91
N GLY A 8 -60.95 -8.16 22.14
CA GLY A 8 -61.94 -8.63 23.12
C GLY A 8 -61.44 -9.84 23.92
N ARG A 9 -61.21 -9.64 25.22
CA ARG A 9 -60.85 -10.61 26.27
C ARG A 9 -61.79 -11.82 26.33
N ASN A 10 -61.28 -13.01 26.69
CA ASN A 10 -61.88 -13.77 27.81
C ASN A 10 -60.99 -14.81 28.50
N LYS A 11 -60.73 -14.53 29.79
CA LYS A 11 -60.66 -15.37 31.00
C LYS A 11 -60.45 -16.90 30.88
N GLY A 12 -59.26 -17.34 31.28
CA GLY A 12 -59.00 -18.06 32.54
C GLY A 12 -59.63 -19.43 32.82
N LYS A 13 -58.77 -20.45 32.95
CA LYS A 13 -58.74 -21.47 34.02
C LYS A 13 -57.41 -22.27 33.97
N LYS A 14 -56.73 -22.40 35.11
CA LYS A 14 -55.57 -23.29 35.39
C LYS A 14 -56.08 -24.55 36.14
N PRO A 15 -55.23 -25.52 36.54
CA PRO A 15 -54.46 -26.47 35.72
C PRO A 15 -54.71 -27.93 36.20
N GLN A 16 -54.28 -28.94 35.46
CA GLN A 16 -54.11 -30.28 36.01
C GLN A 16 -52.83 -30.91 35.45
N LYS A 17 -51.92 -31.27 36.37
CA LYS A 17 -50.70 -32.04 36.12
C LYS A 17 -51.07 -33.50 36.30
N ASP A 18 -50.72 -34.34 35.34
CA ASP A 18 -50.47 -35.77 35.54
C ASP A 18 -49.28 -36.19 34.66
N GLU A 19 -48.49 -37.09 35.21
CA GLU A 19 -47.15 -37.50 34.80
C GLU A 19 -47.11 -38.43 33.56
N ALA A 20 -45.90 -38.57 33.03
CA ALA A 20 -45.51 -39.10 31.72
C ALA A 20 -45.79 -40.60 31.45
N PRO A 21 -45.68 -41.00 30.17
CA PRO A 21 -44.96 -42.23 29.85
C PRO A 21 -43.87 -42.04 28.79
N GLN A 22 -42.68 -42.49 29.16
CA GLN A 22 -41.71 -43.31 28.41
C GLN A 22 -41.65 -43.20 26.87
N GLY A 23 -40.50 -42.67 26.40
CA GLY A 23 -39.55 -43.46 25.62
C GLY A 23 -39.88 -43.77 24.16
N GLU A 24 -39.60 -42.82 23.27
CA GLU A 24 -39.22 -43.11 21.88
C GLU A 24 -37.87 -42.47 21.57
N LYS A 25 -36.88 -43.31 21.21
CA LYS A 25 -35.59 -42.87 20.69
C LYS A 25 -35.81 -42.29 19.30
N LYS A 26 -35.58 -40.98 19.14
CA LYS A 26 -35.47 -40.33 17.83
C LYS A 26 -34.09 -40.70 17.23
N PRO A 27 -33.99 -41.04 15.93
CA PRO A 27 -32.69 -41.33 15.32
C PRO A 27 -31.82 -40.07 15.36
N GLU A 28 -30.54 -40.24 15.69
CA GLU A 28 -29.52 -39.20 15.57
C GLU A 28 -29.44 -38.79 14.09
N GLU A 29 -29.87 -37.56 13.78
CA GLU A 29 -29.61 -36.94 12.48
C GLU A 29 -28.11 -36.65 12.41
N GLU A 30 -27.41 -37.49 11.66
CA GLU A 30 -26.04 -37.29 11.23
C GLU A 30 -25.98 -35.97 10.44
N TYR A 31 -25.55 -34.90 11.11
CA TYR A 31 -25.29 -33.61 10.47
C TYR A 31 -24.15 -33.79 9.48
N GLN A 32 -24.50 -34.08 8.23
CA GLN A 32 -23.58 -33.97 7.12
C GLN A 32 -23.18 -32.49 7.04
N HIS A 33 -21.90 -32.22 7.33
CA HIS A 33 -21.28 -30.95 6.99
C HIS A 33 -21.43 -30.76 5.48
N GLU A 34 -22.38 -29.94 5.06
CA GLU A 34 -22.37 -29.39 3.71
C GLU A 34 -20.99 -28.73 3.50
N PRO A 35 -20.36 -28.91 2.33
CA PRO A 35 -19.14 -28.19 2.01
C PRO A 35 -19.49 -26.70 2.08
N THR A 36 -18.92 -25.99 3.06
CA THR A 36 -18.99 -24.53 3.10
C THR A 36 -18.49 -24.04 1.75
N GLU A 37 -19.39 -23.42 0.97
CA GLU A 37 -19.01 -22.73 -0.25
C GLU A 37 -17.78 -21.86 0.04
N PRO A 38 -16.78 -21.81 -0.85
CA PRO A 38 -15.63 -20.95 -0.64
C PRO A 38 -16.15 -19.51 -0.43
N PRO A 39 -15.61 -18.76 0.53
CA PRO A 39 -16.10 -17.43 0.84
C PRO A 39 -16.11 -16.59 -0.44
N VAL A 40 -17.31 -16.12 -0.83
CA VAL A 40 -17.47 -15.20 -1.96
C VAL A 40 -16.49 -14.04 -1.74
N PRO A 41 -15.64 -13.67 -2.73
CA PRO A 41 -14.67 -12.62 -2.51
C PRO A 41 -15.39 -11.37 -2.02
N LEU A 42 -15.01 -10.88 -0.83
CA LEU A 42 -15.63 -9.72 -0.19
C LEU A 42 -15.62 -8.46 -1.08
N PHE A 43 -14.80 -8.47 -2.14
CA PHE A 43 -14.74 -7.50 -3.21
C PHE A 43 -14.53 -8.22 -4.55
N SER A 44 -15.59 -8.75 -5.14
CA SER A 44 -15.62 -9.06 -6.57
C SER A 44 -16.01 -7.80 -7.35
N THR A 45 -15.24 -7.49 -8.37
CA THR A 45 -15.44 -6.33 -9.23
C THR A 45 -15.54 -6.81 -10.67
N ALA A 46 -16.47 -7.71 -10.99
CA ALA A 46 -16.67 -8.19 -12.35
C ALA A 46 -16.65 -7.01 -13.35
N GLY A 47 -15.69 -6.99 -14.27
CA GLY A 47 -15.33 -5.82 -15.08
C GLY A 47 -13.89 -5.34 -14.85
N GLU A 48 -13.55 -4.17 -15.40
CA GLU A 48 -12.18 -3.64 -15.42
C GLU A 48 -11.88 -2.62 -14.29
N HIS A 49 -12.86 -2.31 -13.43
CA HIS A 49 -12.79 -1.23 -12.42
C HIS A 49 -12.81 -1.72 -10.96
N GLY A 50 -12.34 -0.90 -10.03
CA GLY A 50 -12.28 -1.17 -8.60
C GLY A 50 -11.19 -2.17 -8.21
N LEU A 51 -11.19 -2.59 -6.94
CA LEU A 51 -10.22 -3.55 -6.41
C LEU A 51 -10.53 -5.00 -6.81
N LYS A 52 -9.48 -5.73 -7.21
CA LYS A 52 -9.47 -7.17 -7.42
C LYS A 52 -8.38 -7.80 -6.55
N THR A 53 -8.72 -8.88 -5.86
CA THR A 53 -7.73 -9.68 -5.12
C THR A 53 -7.10 -10.70 -6.05
N LEU A 54 -5.77 -10.75 -6.10
CA LEU A 54 -5.00 -11.70 -6.91
C LEU A 54 -4.44 -12.84 -6.06
N ALA A 55 -4.02 -12.53 -4.84
CA ALA A 55 -3.63 -13.48 -3.82
C ALA A 55 -3.89 -12.89 -2.44
N GLU A 56 -4.33 -13.73 -1.51
CA GLU A 56 -4.58 -13.38 -0.11
C GLU A 56 -4.44 -14.63 0.76
N SER A 57 -3.91 -14.45 1.96
CA SER A 57 -3.72 -15.45 3.00
C SER A 57 -3.87 -14.80 4.37
N ASP A 58 -4.23 -15.59 5.39
CA ASP A 58 -4.29 -15.12 6.78
C ASP A 58 -2.92 -14.72 7.35
N GLN A 59 -1.84 -15.16 6.69
CA GLN A 59 -0.46 -14.85 7.06
C GLN A 59 0.10 -13.61 6.37
N ASP A 60 -0.69 -12.88 5.58
CA ASP A 60 -0.20 -11.72 4.84
C ASP A 60 0.26 -10.60 5.79
N THR A 61 1.50 -10.16 5.61
CA THR A 61 2.14 -9.12 6.41
C THR A 61 2.22 -7.78 5.70
N VAL A 62 2.01 -7.75 4.38
CA VAL A 62 2.09 -6.54 3.54
C VAL A 62 1.05 -6.60 2.42
N ASP A 63 0.49 -5.45 2.05
CA ASP A 63 -0.35 -5.29 0.86
C ASP A 63 0.49 -4.76 -0.30
N ILE A 64 0.45 -5.43 -1.46
CA ILE A 64 1.02 -4.92 -2.72
C ILE A 64 -0.13 -4.56 -3.65
N VAL A 65 -0.25 -3.28 -4.00
CA VAL A 65 -1.37 -2.74 -4.76
C VAL A 65 -0.92 -2.24 -6.12
N PHE A 66 -1.36 -2.92 -7.17
CA PHE A 66 -1.09 -2.60 -8.56
C PHE A 66 -2.09 -1.58 -9.11
N VAL A 67 -1.59 -0.50 -9.71
CA VAL A 67 -2.41 0.58 -10.30
C VAL A 67 -2.00 0.82 -11.74
N HIS A 68 -2.88 0.49 -12.68
CA HIS A 68 -2.58 0.51 -14.10
C HIS A 68 -2.46 1.93 -14.67
N GLY A 69 -1.80 2.05 -15.83
CA GLY A 69 -1.69 3.29 -16.59
C GLY A 69 -2.81 3.48 -17.60
N LEU A 70 -2.66 4.55 -18.39
CA LEU A 70 -3.50 4.84 -19.55
C LEU A 70 -3.26 3.77 -20.64
N THR A 71 -4.27 3.44 -21.46
CA THR A 71 -4.33 2.31 -22.44
C THR A 71 -4.61 0.92 -21.90
N GLY A 72 -4.44 0.69 -20.59
CA GLY A 72 -4.66 -0.61 -20.00
C GLY A 72 -5.77 -0.61 -18.98
N ASN A 73 -5.94 -1.78 -18.37
CA ASN A 73 -6.74 -1.99 -17.18
C ASN A 73 -5.89 -2.77 -16.17
N ARG A 74 -6.49 -3.04 -15.02
CA ARG A 74 -5.83 -3.74 -13.91
C ARG A 74 -5.28 -5.14 -14.24
N GLU A 75 -5.63 -5.73 -15.39
CA GLU A 75 -5.08 -6.98 -15.89
C GLU A 75 -4.12 -6.75 -17.06
N THR A 76 -4.59 -6.10 -18.13
CA THR A 76 -3.87 -5.99 -19.41
C THR A 76 -2.57 -5.21 -19.31
N THR A 77 -2.45 -4.24 -18.40
CA THR A 77 -1.19 -3.52 -18.15
C THR A 77 -0.07 -4.45 -17.70
N TRP A 78 -0.40 -5.51 -16.98
CA TRP A 78 0.58 -6.41 -16.37
C TRP A 78 0.58 -7.79 -17.02
N THR A 79 -0.03 -7.93 -18.19
CA THR A 79 -0.16 -9.21 -18.89
C THR A 79 0.74 -9.25 -20.11
N TYR A 80 1.74 -10.13 -20.10
CA TYR A 80 2.55 -10.42 -21.28
C TYR A 80 1.82 -11.36 -22.22
N ASN A 81 1.83 -11.01 -23.51
CA ASN A 81 1.25 -11.81 -24.61
C ASN A 81 -0.16 -12.37 -24.31
N LYS A 82 -1.00 -11.60 -23.59
CA LYS A 82 -2.36 -11.97 -23.16
C LYS A 82 -2.49 -13.26 -22.34
N THR A 83 -1.39 -13.83 -21.89
CA THR A 83 -1.34 -15.18 -21.32
C THR A 83 -0.71 -15.21 -19.94
N LEU A 84 0.31 -14.37 -19.70
CA LEU A 84 1.05 -14.34 -18.45
C LEU A 84 0.75 -13.06 -17.68
N TYR A 85 -0.12 -13.15 -16.66
CA TYR A 85 -0.43 -12.05 -15.76
C TYR A 85 0.51 -12.12 -14.55
N TRP A 86 1.72 -11.57 -14.71
CA TRP A 86 2.84 -11.80 -13.79
C TRP A 86 2.58 -11.42 -12.31
N PRO A 87 1.74 -10.42 -11.94
CA PRO A 87 1.43 -10.17 -10.54
C PRO A 87 0.74 -11.35 -9.87
N ARG A 88 -0.08 -12.10 -10.61
CA ARG A 88 -0.76 -13.31 -10.12
C ARG A 88 0.09 -14.57 -10.36
N ASP A 89 0.65 -14.70 -11.55
CA ASP A 89 1.20 -15.97 -12.03
C ASP A 89 2.66 -16.20 -11.59
N LEU A 90 3.40 -15.13 -11.28
CA LEU A 90 4.81 -15.17 -10.85
C LEU A 90 4.99 -14.61 -9.43
N LEU A 91 4.59 -13.35 -9.19
CA LEU A 91 4.92 -12.63 -7.95
C LEU A 91 4.34 -13.28 -6.69
N THR A 92 3.17 -13.90 -6.79
CA THR A 92 2.52 -14.63 -5.67
C THR A 92 3.37 -15.78 -5.11
N LYS A 93 4.22 -16.40 -5.96
CA LYS A 93 5.11 -17.50 -5.57
C LYS A 93 6.34 -16.98 -4.85
N GLU A 94 6.84 -15.82 -5.27
CA GLU A 94 8.05 -15.18 -4.75
C GLU A 94 7.76 -14.45 -3.42
N LEU A 95 6.55 -13.91 -3.25
CA LEU A 95 6.11 -13.18 -2.05
C LEU A 95 4.84 -13.82 -1.45
N PRO A 96 4.93 -15.04 -0.89
CA PRO A 96 3.77 -15.79 -0.39
C PRO A 96 3.14 -15.21 0.89
N TYR A 97 3.76 -14.18 1.48
CA TYR A 97 3.32 -13.43 2.66
C TYR A 97 2.77 -12.04 2.30
N ALA A 98 2.55 -11.77 1.02
CA ALA A 98 1.99 -10.52 0.54
C ALA A 98 0.57 -10.72 0.01
N ARG A 99 -0.37 -9.89 0.48
CA ARG A 99 -1.66 -9.73 -0.17
C ARG A 99 -1.47 -8.95 -1.46
N ILE A 100 -1.83 -9.52 -2.60
CA ILE A 100 -1.67 -8.86 -3.89
C ILE A 100 -3.03 -8.39 -4.40
N LEU A 101 -3.16 -7.08 -4.60
CA LEU A 101 -4.37 -6.41 -5.08
C LEU A 101 -4.08 -5.69 -6.40
N ALA A 102 -5.08 -5.61 -7.27
CA ALA A 102 -5.03 -4.77 -8.46
C ALA A 102 -6.23 -3.82 -8.47
N PHE A 103 -5.97 -2.52 -8.64
CA PHE A 103 -6.99 -1.50 -8.73
C PHE A 103 -7.20 -1.09 -10.19
N GLY A 104 -8.46 -1.12 -10.61
CA GLY A 104 -8.91 -0.66 -11.92
C GLY A 104 -9.66 0.65 -11.85
N TYR A 105 -9.48 1.52 -12.83
CA TYR A 105 -10.27 2.73 -12.99
C TYR A 105 -10.52 3.00 -14.48
N ASP A 106 -11.52 3.84 -14.76
CA ASP A 106 -11.80 4.24 -16.14
C ASP A 106 -10.65 5.10 -16.68
N ALA A 107 -9.76 4.47 -17.42
CA ALA A 107 -8.64 5.12 -18.09
C ALA A 107 -9.05 5.73 -19.45
N ASP A 108 -10.34 6.03 -19.67
CA ASP A 108 -10.79 6.76 -20.86
C ASP A 108 -10.08 8.12 -20.94
N VAL A 109 -9.22 8.16 -21.95
CA VAL A 109 -8.35 9.25 -22.35
C VAL A 109 -9.08 10.57 -22.54
N ILE A 110 -10.27 10.54 -23.15
CA ILE A 110 -11.03 11.76 -23.44
C ILE A 110 -11.44 12.38 -22.12
N ARG A 111 -11.78 11.58 -21.11
CA ARG A 111 -12.11 12.10 -19.78
C ARG A 111 -10.85 12.55 -19.06
N VAL A 112 -9.79 11.74 -19.05
CA VAL A 112 -8.59 12.00 -18.23
C VAL A 112 -7.69 13.13 -18.77
N LEU A 113 -7.62 13.34 -20.09
CA LEU A 113 -6.70 14.32 -20.67
C LEU A 113 -7.37 15.65 -21.07
N ASN A 114 -8.70 15.74 -21.13
CA ASN A 114 -9.41 17.01 -21.39
C ASN A 114 -9.46 17.91 -20.14
N THR A 115 -10.01 19.12 -20.25
CA THR A 115 -10.22 20.07 -19.13
C THR A 115 -10.96 19.47 -17.92
N ALA A 116 -11.78 18.42 -18.13
CA ALA A 116 -12.47 17.65 -17.09
C ALA A 116 -11.61 16.52 -16.47
N GLY A 117 -10.44 16.25 -17.03
CA GLY A 117 -9.47 15.26 -16.56
C GLY A 117 -8.88 15.56 -15.20
N SER A 118 -8.96 16.83 -14.79
CA SER A 118 -8.58 17.26 -13.47
C SER A 118 -9.48 16.72 -12.36
N ASN A 119 -10.80 16.75 -12.59
CA ASN A 119 -11.74 16.04 -11.73
C ASN A 119 -11.49 14.54 -11.81
N THR A 120 -11.12 14.02 -12.99
CA THR A 120 -11.00 12.59 -13.23
C THR A 120 -9.84 11.93 -12.47
N ILE A 121 -8.61 12.48 -12.47
CA ILE A 121 -7.50 11.94 -11.66
C ILE A 121 -7.82 12.03 -10.17
N ARG A 122 -8.41 13.16 -9.73
CA ARG A 122 -8.87 13.33 -8.35
C ARG A 122 -9.95 12.31 -7.96
N ASP A 123 -10.90 12.05 -8.85
CA ASP A 123 -11.97 11.08 -8.65
C ASP A 123 -11.41 9.65 -8.60
N HIS A 124 -10.46 9.30 -9.47
CA HIS A 124 -9.77 8.01 -9.42
C HIS A 124 -8.95 7.84 -8.15
N GLY A 125 -8.19 8.87 -7.74
CA GLY A 125 -7.46 8.86 -6.47
C GLY A 125 -8.40 8.70 -5.28
N LYS A 126 -9.57 9.35 -5.33
CA LYS A 126 -10.63 9.21 -4.32
C LYS A 126 -11.20 7.80 -4.28
N SER A 127 -11.50 7.21 -5.44
CA SER A 127 -11.98 5.82 -5.55
C SER A 127 -10.95 4.84 -5.02
N LEU A 128 -9.68 4.98 -5.42
CA LEU A 128 -8.58 4.16 -4.89
C LEU A 128 -8.50 4.27 -3.36
N ALA A 129 -8.51 5.49 -2.82
CA ALA A 129 -8.42 5.71 -1.39
C ALA A 129 -9.62 5.11 -0.63
N GLN A 130 -10.84 5.32 -1.13
CA GLN A 130 -12.04 4.78 -0.49
C GLN A 130 -12.09 3.25 -0.56
N ASP A 131 -11.91 2.67 -1.74
CA ASP A 131 -12.01 1.23 -1.93
C ASP A 131 -10.95 0.47 -1.11
N LEU A 132 -9.70 0.96 -1.13
CA LEU A 132 -8.60 0.31 -0.41
C LEU A 132 -8.79 0.43 1.10
N SER A 133 -9.13 1.62 1.61
CA SER A 133 -9.35 1.77 3.04
C SER A 133 -10.55 0.97 3.54
N MET A 134 -11.65 0.93 2.78
CA MET A 134 -12.81 0.12 3.15
C MET A 134 -12.46 -1.37 3.18
N ARG A 135 -11.67 -1.85 2.21
CA ARG A 135 -11.16 -3.22 2.22
C ARG A 135 -10.30 -3.50 3.45
N ARG A 136 -9.40 -2.59 3.80
CA ARG A 136 -8.51 -2.76 4.96
C ARG A 136 -9.27 -2.79 6.28
N ILE A 137 -10.29 -1.94 6.47
CA ILE A 137 -11.17 -2.05 7.65
C ILE A 137 -11.87 -3.41 7.70
N ARG A 138 -12.52 -3.82 6.60
CA ARG A 138 -13.33 -5.04 6.56
C ARG A 138 -12.52 -6.30 6.80
N THR A 139 -11.24 -6.28 6.43
CA THR A 139 -10.30 -7.38 6.62
C THR A 139 -9.40 -7.19 7.85
N GLN A 140 -9.71 -6.21 8.70
CA GLN A 140 -8.94 -5.89 9.91
C GLN A 140 -7.43 -5.76 9.66
N SER A 141 -7.07 -5.12 8.54
CA SER A 141 -5.69 -4.96 8.05
C SER A 141 -5.32 -3.47 7.86
N SER A 142 -5.96 -2.58 8.62
CA SER A 142 -5.74 -1.11 8.54
C SER A 142 -4.35 -0.65 9.01
N ASP A 143 -3.60 -1.52 9.68
CA ASP A 143 -2.22 -1.34 10.13
C ASP A 143 -1.19 -1.95 9.18
N ARG A 144 -1.59 -2.97 8.40
CA ARG A 144 -0.71 -3.69 7.47
C ARG A 144 0.00 -2.74 6.48
N PRO A 145 1.34 -2.77 6.37
CA PRO A 145 2.06 -1.94 5.42
C PRO A 145 1.58 -2.10 3.98
N ILE A 146 1.65 -1.01 3.19
CA ILE A 146 1.23 -0.94 1.80
C ILE A 146 2.45 -0.58 0.92
N ILE A 147 2.61 -1.35 -0.15
CA ILE A 147 3.51 -1.09 -1.27
C ILE A 147 2.65 -0.84 -2.52
N PHE A 148 2.79 0.31 -3.16
CA PHE A 148 2.14 0.56 -4.45
C PHE A 148 3.07 0.21 -5.62
N VAL A 149 2.50 -0.38 -6.68
CA VAL A 149 3.17 -0.56 -7.97
C VAL A 149 2.32 0.14 -9.02
N ALA A 150 2.80 1.26 -9.54
CA ALA A 150 1.99 2.16 -10.34
C ALA A 150 2.65 2.42 -11.69
N HIS A 151 1.89 2.25 -12.77
CA HIS A 151 2.39 2.49 -14.12
C HIS A 151 1.84 3.79 -14.71
N SER A 152 2.72 4.60 -15.30
CA SER A 152 2.35 5.80 -16.03
C SER A 152 1.40 6.69 -15.23
N LEU A 153 0.24 7.04 -15.78
CA LEU A 153 -0.82 7.81 -15.14
C LEU A 153 -1.30 7.20 -13.80
N GLY A 154 -1.24 5.89 -13.63
CA GLY A 154 -1.62 5.22 -12.39
C GLY A 154 -0.80 5.71 -11.19
N GLY A 155 0.45 6.15 -11.43
CA GLY A 155 1.25 6.79 -10.39
C GLY A 155 0.65 8.09 -9.89
N LEU A 156 0.10 8.92 -10.77
CA LEU A 156 -0.59 10.16 -10.39
C LEU A 156 -1.88 9.88 -9.62
N VAL A 157 -2.55 8.77 -9.93
CA VAL A 157 -3.71 8.29 -9.16
C VAL A 157 -3.30 7.90 -7.74
N VAL A 158 -2.16 7.23 -7.57
CA VAL A 158 -1.58 6.90 -6.25
C VAL A 158 -1.19 8.16 -5.48
N GLU A 159 -0.45 9.08 -6.10
CA GLU A 159 -0.08 10.36 -5.48
C GLU A 159 -1.32 11.12 -4.98
N GLN A 160 -2.35 11.21 -5.83
CA GLN A 160 -3.60 11.87 -5.50
C GLN A 160 -4.37 11.17 -4.38
N ALA A 161 -4.36 9.83 -4.33
CA ALA A 161 -4.93 9.06 -3.24
C ALA A 161 -4.21 9.35 -1.91
N MET A 162 -2.88 9.52 -1.92
CA MET A 162 -2.11 9.88 -0.73
C MET A 162 -2.45 11.29 -0.23
N LEU A 163 -2.61 12.26 -1.14
CA LEU A 163 -3.04 13.61 -0.76
C LEU A 163 -4.46 13.62 -0.19
N ILE A 164 -5.38 12.83 -0.76
CA ILE A 164 -6.73 12.64 -0.23
C ILE A 164 -6.68 12.02 1.17
N ALA A 165 -5.84 11.00 1.38
CA ALA A 165 -5.65 10.40 2.69
C ALA A 165 -5.12 11.41 3.72
N ARG A 166 -4.12 12.23 3.35
CA ARG A 166 -3.57 13.29 4.22
C ARG A 166 -4.64 14.26 4.71
N GLY A 167 -5.52 14.71 3.81
CA GLY A 167 -6.56 15.71 4.09
C GLY A 167 -7.88 15.14 4.64
N SER A 168 -8.01 13.82 4.77
CA SER A 168 -9.29 13.20 5.14
C SER A 168 -9.58 13.32 6.64
N SER A 169 -10.83 13.63 6.98
CA SER A 169 -11.37 13.52 8.34
C SER A 169 -11.79 12.08 8.71
N GLN A 170 -11.97 11.21 7.71
CA GLN A 170 -12.31 9.82 7.90
C GLN A 170 -11.04 9.04 8.26
N LEU A 171 -10.94 8.58 9.51
CA LEU A 171 -9.73 7.93 10.05
C LEU A 171 -9.28 6.73 9.20
N TYR A 172 -10.21 5.96 8.66
CA TYR A 172 -9.88 4.82 7.82
C TYR A 172 -9.24 5.21 6.48
N VAL A 173 -9.69 6.29 5.86
CA VAL A 173 -9.04 6.86 4.66
C VAL A 173 -7.69 7.44 5.04
N LYS A 174 -7.64 8.17 6.15
CA LYS A 174 -6.41 8.77 6.67
C LYS A 174 -5.32 7.73 6.97
N SER A 175 -5.71 6.51 7.35
CA SER A 175 -4.79 5.40 7.65
C SER A 175 -3.94 4.94 6.45
N LEU A 176 -4.34 5.23 5.20
CA LEU A 176 -3.56 4.81 4.03
C LEU A 176 -2.17 5.43 4.01
N LEU A 177 -2.08 6.72 4.34
CA LEU A 177 -0.82 7.43 4.28
C LEU A 177 0.22 6.90 5.29
N PRO A 178 -0.08 6.75 6.60
CA PRO A 178 0.85 6.14 7.54
C PRO A 178 1.15 4.67 7.23
N SER A 179 0.22 3.92 6.63
CA SER A 179 0.49 2.52 6.23
C SER A 179 1.28 2.39 4.93
N THR A 180 1.39 3.42 4.11
CA THR A 180 2.15 3.36 2.85
C THR A 180 3.64 3.49 3.16
N ILE A 181 4.38 2.39 2.94
CA ILE A 181 5.81 2.31 3.21
C ILE A 181 6.66 2.46 1.94
N ALA A 182 6.12 2.08 0.78
CA ALA A 182 6.87 2.18 -0.47
C ALA A 182 5.99 2.35 -1.72
N ILE A 183 6.58 2.93 -2.77
CA ILE A 183 5.97 3.10 -4.08
C ILE A 183 6.99 2.79 -5.19
N ALA A 184 6.69 1.81 -6.04
CA ALA A 184 7.37 1.60 -7.32
C ALA A 184 6.61 2.34 -8.42
N PHE A 185 7.20 3.41 -8.95
CA PHE A 185 6.71 4.11 -10.12
C PHE A 185 7.34 3.51 -11.38
N ILE A 186 6.52 3.16 -12.38
CA ILE A 186 6.98 2.59 -13.65
C ILE A 186 6.52 3.51 -14.78
N GLY A 187 7.43 4.31 -15.33
CA GLY A 187 7.12 5.28 -16.38
C GLY A 187 6.15 6.38 -15.93
N THR A 188 5.98 6.63 -14.63
CA THR A 188 5.10 7.71 -14.15
C THR A 188 5.78 9.06 -14.42
N PRO A 189 5.09 10.00 -15.08
CA PRO A 189 5.62 11.35 -15.25
C PRO A 189 5.60 12.08 -13.91
N HIS A 190 6.76 12.31 -13.32
CA HIS A 190 7.07 13.23 -12.24
C HIS A 190 7.83 14.41 -12.83
N LEU A 191 7.17 15.53 -13.03
CA LEU A 191 7.83 16.75 -13.51
C LEU A 191 7.56 17.90 -12.56
N GLY A 192 8.46 18.88 -12.60
CA GLY A 192 8.42 20.05 -11.74
C GLY A 192 7.12 20.84 -11.85
N SER A 193 7.03 21.90 -11.05
CA SER A 193 5.82 22.72 -10.92
C SER A 193 5.51 23.60 -12.14
N SER A 194 6.23 23.46 -13.26
CA SER A 194 5.98 24.21 -14.50
C SER A 194 5.06 23.47 -15.46
N LYS A 195 4.08 24.19 -16.01
CA LYS A 195 3.16 23.70 -17.05
C LYS A 195 3.91 23.20 -18.30
N ALA A 196 5.02 23.86 -18.64
CA ALA A 196 5.79 23.56 -19.83
C ALA A 196 6.44 22.17 -19.78
N ASP A 197 6.81 21.72 -18.58
CA ASP A 197 7.43 20.42 -18.37
C ASP A 197 6.43 19.31 -18.73
N TRP A 198 5.18 19.48 -18.28
CA TRP A 198 4.09 18.53 -18.49
C TRP A 198 3.55 18.48 -19.93
N ALA A 199 3.76 19.50 -20.74
CA ALA A 199 3.23 19.55 -22.11
C ALA A 199 3.74 18.40 -22.99
N ARG A 200 5.03 18.04 -22.87
CA ARG A 200 5.65 16.99 -23.70
C ARG A 200 5.15 15.58 -23.35
N PRO A 201 5.20 15.10 -22.09
CA PRO A 201 4.65 13.79 -21.74
C PRO A 201 3.17 13.65 -22.08
N ILE A 202 2.36 14.68 -21.78
CA ILE A 202 0.92 14.67 -22.11
C ILE A 202 0.71 14.53 -23.62
N THR A 203 1.44 15.29 -24.43
CA THR A 203 1.34 15.22 -25.89
C THR A 203 1.78 13.85 -26.42
N ARG A 204 2.88 13.29 -25.94
CA ARG A 204 3.38 11.99 -26.40
C ARG A 204 2.47 10.85 -25.96
N LEU A 205 1.96 10.91 -24.74
CA LEU A 205 0.95 9.98 -24.26
C LEU A 205 -0.30 10.08 -25.13
N SER A 206 -0.78 11.29 -25.45
CA SER A 206 -1.91 11.50 -26.36
C SER A 206 -1.67 10.90 -27.76
N ASN A 207 -0.46 11.04 -28.30
CA ASN A 207 -0.09 10.45 -29.59
C ASN A 207 -0.02 8.92 -29.56
N LEU A 208 0.48 8.34 -28.46
CA LEU A 208 0.48 6.89 -28.26
C LEU A 208 -0.94 6.33 -28.33
N LEU A 209 -1.87 7.00 -27.64
CA LEU A 209 -3.28 6.62 -27.59
C LEU A 209 -3.95 6.63 -28.96
N ARG A 210 -3.72 7.68 -29.75
CA ARG A 210 -4.23 7.78 -31.12
C ARG A 210 -3.69 6.66 -32.01
N LYS A 211 -2.46 6.22 -31.76
CA LYS A 211 -1.82 5.14 -32.51
C LYS A 211 -2.34 3.76 -32.08
N THR A 212 -2.67 3.56 -30.81
CA THR A 212 -3.24 2.31 -30.29
C THR A 212 -4.76 2.20 -30.49
N ASN A 213 -5.47 3.33 -30.53
CA ASN A 213 -6.90 3.42 -30.73
C ASN A 213 -7.24 4.59 -31.68
N LYS A 214 -7.57 4.25 -32.92
CA LYS A 214 -7.83 5.22 -34.00
C LYS A 214 -9.13 6.00 -33.83
N GLU A 215 -10.02 5.58 -32.93
CA GLU A 215 -11.32 6.22 -32.68
C GLU A 215 -11.23 7.38 -31.68
N ILE A 216 -10.07 7.58 -31.04
CA ILE A 216 -9.87 8.64 -30.04
C ILE A 216 -9.68 10.00 -30.74
N VAL A 217 -10.63 10.92 -30.50
CA VAL A 217 -10.61 12.31 -30.99
C VAL A 217 -9.54 13.13 -30.25
N ALA A 218 -8.96 14.11 -30.94
CA ALA A 218 -7.92 14.99 -30.42
C ALA A 218 -8.29 15.60 -29.06
N VAL A 219 -7.50 15.28 -28.04
CA VAL A 219 -7.63 15.84 -26.70
C VAL A 219 -6.95 17.22 -26.66
N LEU A 220 -7.72 18.24 -26.31
CA LEU A 220 -7.19 19.59 -26.07
C LEU A 220 -6.44 19.56 -24.74
N SER A 221 -5.25 20.18 -24.68
CA SER A 221 -4.33 20.08 -23.53
C SER A 221 -4.36 21.29 -22.57
N PRO A 222 -5.32 21.38 -21.63
CA PRO A 222 -5.23 22.27 -20.47
C PRO A 222 -5.00 21.55 -19.13
N GLY A 223 -4.49 20.31 -19.11
CA GLY A 223 -4.27 19.52 -17.87
C GLY A 223 -2.96 19.79 -17.10
N SER A 224 -1.99 20.50 -17.69
CA SER A 224 -0.62 20.60 -17.15
C SER A 224 -0.48 21.36 -15.82
N GLU A 225 -1.38 22.31 -15.53
CA GLU A 225 -1.30 23.10 -14.29
C GLU A 225 -1.67 22.28 -13.06
N MET A 226 -2.73 21.48 -13.18
CA MET A 226 -3.18 20.63 -12.10
C MET A 226 -2.14 19.54 -11.82
N LEU A 227 -1.56 18.93 -12.86
CA LEU A 227 -0.53 17.92 -12.70
C LEU A 227 0.74 18.49 -12.05
N ALA A 228 1.12 19.72 -12.40
CA ALA A 228 2.19 20.44 -11.73
C ALA A 228 1.88 20.71 -10.24
N ASN A 229 0.64 21.10 -9.91
CA ASN A 229 0.21 21.30 -8.53
C ASN A 229 0.18 19.98 -7.74
N LEU A 230 -0.35 18.90 -8.33
CA LEU A 230 -0.37 17.56 -7.75
C LEU A 230 1.05 17.11 -7.39
N GLN A 231 2.00 17.24 -8.31
CA GLN A 231 3.40 16.93 -8.02
C GLN A 231 3.94 17.78 -6.87
N GLN A 232 3.74 19.11 -6.92
CA GLN A 232 4.23 20.00 -5.88
C GLN A 232 3.66 19.63 -4.49
N GLU A 233 2.37 19.30 -4.40
CA GLU A 233 1.71 18.87 -3.18
C GLU A 233 2.22 17.51 -2.69
N PHE A 234 2.42 16.56 -3.60
CA PHE A 234 2.95 15.24 -3.29
C PHE A 234 4.38 15.32 -2.74
N HIS A 235 5.26 16.07 -3.40
CA HIS A 235 6.61 16.36 -2.89
C HIS A 235 6.59 17.02 -1.51
N THR A 236 5.71 18.00 -1.32
CA THR A 236 5.55 18.67 -0.03
C THR A 236 5.07 17.70 1.05
N MET A 237 4.15 16.79 0.72
CA MET A 237 3.64 15.76 1.62
C MET A 237 4.74 14.79 2.06
N ILE A 238 5.55 14.30 1.12
CA ILE A 238 6.68 13.42 1.42
C ILE A 238 7.67 14.11 2.36
N GLU A 239 8.03 15.36 2.04
CA GLU A 239 9.02 16.11 2.84
C GLU A 239 8.50 16.41 4.24
N ASP A 240 7.22 16.74 4.36
CA ASP A 240 6.52 16.96 5.63
C ASP A 240 6.56 15.68 6.48
N ARG A 241 6.22 14.52 5.93
CA ARG A 241 6.30 13.22 6.65
C ARG A 241 7.72 12.91 7.11
N ARG A 242 8.70 13.14 6.23
CA ARG A 242 10.11 12.89 6.54
C ARG A 242 10.60 13.77 7.69
N ARG A 243 10.31 15.08 7.64
CA ARG A 243 10.82 16.05 8.62
C ARG A 243 10.04 16.06 9.92
N ASN A 244 8.72 15.94 9.85
CA ASN A 244 7.84 16.18 10.99
C ASN A 244 7.38 14.88 11.66
N ASP A 245 7.12 13.82 10.89
CA ASP A 245 6.67 12.53 11.44
C ASP A 245 7.82 11.53 11.63
N GLY A 246 8.99 11.79 11.03
CA GLY A 246 10.10 10.83 10.95
C GLY A 246 9.75 9.59 10.12
N MET A 247 8.68 9.63 9.33
CA MET A 247 8.20 8.52 8.51
C MET A 247 8.62 8.71 7.06
N TRP A 248 9.14 7.64 6.47
CA TRP A 248 9.62 7.62 5.09
C TRP A 248 8.66 6.85 4.21
N ILE A 249 8.55 7.26 2.96
CA ILE A 249 8.01 6.44 1.88
C ILE A 249 9.20 6.15 0.97
N ASP A 250 9.60 4.89 0.88
CA ASP A 250 10.62 4.47 -0.05
C ASP A 250 10.06 4.51 -1.47
N ILE A 251 10.76 5.19 -2.38
CA ILE A 251 10.30 5.30 -3.76
C ILE A 251 11.40 4.78 -4.68
N PHE A 252 11.00 3.98 -5.67
CA PHE A 252 11.88 3.55 -6.75
C PHE A 252 11.21 3.86 -8.09
N CYS A 253 11.94 4.54 -8.98
CA CYS A 253 11.44 4.94 -10.28
C CYS A 253 12.04 4.09 -11.40
N PHE A 254 11.21 3.36 -12.12
CA PHE A 254 11.58 2.65 -13.34
C PHE A 254 11.23 3.48 -14.56
N TYR A 255 12.14 3.63 -15.51
CA TYR A 255 11.92 4.40 -16.74
C TYR A 255 12.13 3.57 -18.00
N GLU A 256 11.46 3.96 -19.08
CA GLU A 256 11.61 3.30 -20.38
C GLU A 256 13.00 3.56 -20.97
N GLU A 257 13.58 2.54 -21.60
CA GLU A 257 14.87 2.67 -22.31
C GLU A 257 14.70 2.75 -23.82
N LEU A 258 13.65 2.12 -24.35
CA LEU A 258 13.38 2.08 -25.79
C LEU A 258 12.28 3.07 -26.15
N SER A 259 12.54 3.96 -27.10
CA SER A 259 11.52 4.86 -27.61
C SER A 259 10.38 4.13 -28.31
N TYR A 260 9.17 4.69 -28.23
CA TYR A 260 8.04 4.19 -29.01
C TYR A 260 8.21 4.58 -30.50
N PRO A 261 8.14 3.63 -31.46
CA PRO A 261 8.40 3.93 -32.86
C PRO A 261 7.52 5.05 -33.42
N GLY A 262 8.15 6.11 -33.95
CA GLY A 262 7.47 7.27 -34.54
C GLY A 262 6.88 8.27 -33.55
N ILE A 263 7.05 8.07 -32.23
CA ILE A 263 6.61 9.02 -31.18
C ILE A 263 7.80 9.50 -30.34
N GLY A 264 8.78 8.63 -30.08
CA GLY A 264 9.85 8.87 -29.13
C GLY A 264 9.51 8.31 -27.75
N ASP A 265 10.26 8.71 -26.73
CA ASP A 265 10.01 8.32 -25.33
C ASP A 265 8.70 8.95 -24.84
N ILE A 266 7.71 8.16 -24.46
CA ILE A 266 6.44 8.68 -23.96
C ILE A 266 6.64 9.51 -22.69
N VAL A 267 7.47 9.01 -21.78
CA VAL A 267 7.89 9.70 -20.56
C VAL A 267 9.43 9.70 -20.50
N PRO A 268 10.08 10.80 -20.92
CA PRO A 268 11.53 10.89 -20.89
C PRO A 268 12.09 10.59 -19.49
N ARG A 269 13.31 10.04 -19.40
CA ARG A 269 13.94 9.66 -18.12
C ARG A 269 13.83 10.74 -17.04
N GLN A 270 14.14 11.99 -17.36
CA GLN A 270 14.08 13.11 -16.40
C GLN A 270 12.67 13.37 -15.87
N SER A 271 11.66 13.01 -16.66
CA SER A 271 10.25 13.03 -16.26
C SER A 271 9.83 11.75 -15.55
N ALA A 272 10.52 10.63 -15.72
CA ALA A 272 10.13 9.35 -15.13
C ALA A 272 10.72 9.11 -13.74
N ILE A 273 11.51 10.05 -13.21
CA ILE A 273 12.26 9.88 -11.95
C ILE A 273 12.00 11.03 -10.99
N LEU A 274 12.08 10.73 -9.70
CA LEU A 274 12.22 11.72 -8.64
C LEU A 274 13.73 11.83 -8.29
N PRO A 275 14.36 13.02 -8.40
CA PRO A 275 15.82 13.15 -8.29
C PRO A 275 16.45 12.60 -7.00
N ASP A 276 15.73 12.67 -5.88
CA ASP A 276 16.21 12.22 -4.57
C ASP A 276 16.04 10.71 -4.33
N TYR A 277 15.51 9.98 -5.32
CA TYR A 277 15.15 8.57 -5.21
C TYR A 277 15.88 7.67 -6.21
N PRO A 278 16.16 6.42 -5.83
CA PRO A 278 16.79 5.44 -6.73
C PRO A 278 15.93 5.17 -7.96
N ASN A 279 16.59 4.84 -9.06
CA ASN A 279 15.94 4.59 -10.33
C ASN A 279 16.73 3.60 -11.19
N ALA A 280 16.03 2.92 -12.10
CA ALA A 280 16.61 1.99 -13.06
C ALA A 280 15.83 2.00 -14.39
N SER A 281 16.50 1.68 -15.49
CA SER A 281 15.82 1.48 -16.77
C SER A 281 15.18 0.09 -16.85
N ILE A 282 14.12 -0.01 -17.65
CA ILE A 282 13.61 -1.29 -18.19
C ILE A 282 13.80 -1.23 -19.70
N HIS A 283 14.46 -2.24 -20.28
CA HIS A 283 14.79 -2.32 -21.70
C HIS A 283 13.56 -2.64 -22.57
N GLN A 284 12.56 -1.78 -22.50
CA GLN A 284 11.29 -1.81 -23.22
C GLN A 284 10.80 -0.38 -23.45
N ASN A 285 9.81 -0.23 -24.33
CA ASN A 285 9.08 1.02 -24.47
C ASN A 285 7.99 1.16 -23.41
N HIS A 286 7.44 2.37 -23.28
CA HIS A 286 6.43 2.73 -22.29
C HIS A 286 5.25 1.75 -22.15
N SER A 287 4.79 1.17 -23.26
CA SER A 287 3.64 0.26 -23.28
C SER A 287 4.00 -1.18 -22.93
N GLU A 288 5.27 -1.57 -23.08
CA GLU A 288 5.74 -2.94 -22.88
C GLU A 288 6.57 -3.10 -21.59
N MET A 289 7.00 -2.01 -20.96
CA MET A 289 7.86 -2.05 -19.75
C MET A 289 7.20 -2.66 -18.50
N THR A 290 5.90 -2.96 -18.55
CA THR A 290 5.14 -3.63 -17.48
C THR A 290 4.72 -5.06 -17.84
N LYS A 291 5.10 -5.55 -19.03
CA LYS A 291 4.66 -6.84 -19.58
C LYS A 291 5.84 -7.79 -19.65
N PHE A 292 6.15 -8.42 -18.53
CA PHE A 292 7.33 -9.28 -18.44
C PHE A 292 7.08 -10.69 -18.97
N SER A 293 8.05 -11.20 -19.71
CA SER A 293 7.94 -12.47 -20.43
C SER A 293 8.05 -13.73 -19.57
N GLY A 294 8.56 -13.62 -18.33
CA GLY A 294 8.73 -14.74 -17.42
C GLY A 294 9.62 -14.42 -16.22
N GLU A 295 9.94 -15.45 -15.43
CA GLU A 295 10.75 -15.33 -14.20
C GLU A 295 12.19 -14.86 -14.45
N MET A 296 12.71 -15.12 -15.65
CA MET A 296 14.07 -14.73 -16.07
C MET A 296 14.11 -13.41 -16.85
N ASP A 297 12.96 -12.74 -17.02
CA ASP A 297 12.89 -11.44 -17.68
C ASP A 297 13.65 -10.40 -16.85
N ALA A 298 14.61 -9.71 -17.47
CA ALA A 298 15.46 -8.75 -16.75
C ALA A 298 14.67 -7.56 -16.19
N GLY A 299 13.55 -7.18 -16.80
CA GLY A 299 12.64 -6.17 -16.25
C GLY A 299 11.90 -6.68 -15.02
N TYR A 300 11.40 -7.93 -15.10
CA TYR A 300 10.73 -8.58 -13.98
C TYR A 300 11.65 -8.73 -12.77
N ILE A 301 12.86 -9.24 -12.96
CA ILE A 301 13.84 -9.43 -11.87
C ILE A 301 14.08 -8.12 -11.13
N ARG A 302 14.31 -7.02 -11.86
CA ARG A 302 14.53 -5.70 -11.24
C ARG A 302 13.34 -5.23 -10.41
N VAL A 303 12.12 -5.36 -10.93
CA VAL A 303 10.91 -4.95 -10.21
C VAL A 303 10.66 -5.87 -9.02
N ARG A 304 10.69 -7.19 -9.24
CA ARG A 304 10.50 -8.21 -8.21
C ARG A 304 11.49 -8.03 -7.06
N ASP A 305 12.77 -7.89 -7.34
CA ASP A 305 13.81 -7.79 -6.31
C ASP A 305 13.64 -6.52 -5.46
N GLN A 306 13.18 -5.42 -6.08
CA GLN A 306 12.86 -4.20 -5.35
C GLN A 306 11.62 -4.38 -4.45
N LEU A 307 10.59 -5.07 -4.93
CA LEU A 307 9.40 -5.39 -4.13
C LEU A 307 9.74 -6.36 -2.99
N TRP A 308 10.58 -7.36 -3.25
CA TRP A 308 11.06 -8.30 -2.25
C TRP A 308 11.85 -7.57 -1.15
N LEU A 309 12.73 -6.65 -1.50
CA LEU A 309 13.50 -5.87 -0.54
C LEU A 309 12.60 -5.13 0.46
N TRP A 310 11.54 -4.48 -0.04
CA TRP A 310 10.58 -3.77 0.83
C TRP A 310 9.66 -4.72 1.61
N ALA A 311 9.21 -5.81 0.98
CA ALA A 311 8.32 -6.76 1.62
C ALA A 311 9.02 -7.58 2.72
N ASP A 312 10.28 -7.98 2.51
CA ASP A 312 11.06 -8.75 3.48
C ASP A 312 11.43 -7.93 4.73
N ALA A 313 11.58 -6.62 4.55
CA ALA A 313 11.82 -5.66 5.62
C ALA A 313 10.64 -5.48 6.60
N VAL A 314 9.43 -5.87 6.21
CA VAL A 314 8.25 -5.80 7.07
C VAL A 314 8.36 -6.88 8.16
N PRO A 315 8.24 -6.52 9.46
CA PRO A 315 8.26 -7.50 10.53
C PRO A 315 7.21 -8.60 10.33
N LYS A 316 7.68 -9.84 10.24
CA LYS A 316 6.80 -11.01 10.12
C LYS A 316 6.20 -11.31 11.49
N LYS A 317 4.88 -11.51 11.58
CA LYS A 317 4.26 -12.00 12.82
C LYS A 317 4.98 -13.29 13.20
N LYS A 318 5.56 -13.36 14.41
CA LYS A 318 6.01 -14.65 14.95
C LYS A 318 4.78 -15.55 15.01
N PRO A 319 4.86 -16.81 14.54
CA PRO A 319 3.78 -17.75 14.80
C PRO A 319 3.57 -17.79 16.31
N GLU A 320 2.35 -17.47 16.72
CA GLU A 320 1.93 -17.59 18.10
C GLU A 320 2.06 -19.08 18.44
N VAL A 321 3.14 -19.45 19.13
CA VAL A 321 3.28 -20.80 19.67
C VAL A 321 2.10 -20.95 20.61
N ALA A 322 1.12 -21.75 20.20
CA ALA A 322 -0.04 -22.06 21.03
C ALA A 322 0.48 -22.38 22.43
N ALA A 323 0.17 -21.51 23.39
CA ALA A 323 0.55 -21.72 24.76
C ALA A 323 0.01 -23.09 25.17
N ALA A 324 0.91 -24.01 25.51
CA ALA A 324 0.51 -25.31 26.02
C ALA A 324 -0.47 -25.08 27.19
N PRO A 325 -1.56 -25.86 27.29
CA PRO A 325 -2.53 -25.65 28.34
C PRO A 325 -1.82 -25.75 29.69
N VAL A 326 -1.85 -24.64 30.45
CA VAL A 326 -1.38 -24.59 31.82
C VAL A 326 -2.24 -25.58 32.60
N GLN A 327 -1.68 -26.75 32.92
CA GLN A 327 -2.26 -27.61 33.94
C GLN A 327 -2.17 -26.86 35.26
N SER A 328 -3.30 -26.40 35.76
CA SER A 328 -3.43 -25.83 37.10
C SER A 328 -3.10 -26.91 38.13
N GLN A 329 -1.88 -26.92 38.63
CA GLN A 329 -1.60 -27.56 39.91
C GLN A 329 -2.06 -26.61 41.00
N ILE A 330 -3.19 -26.97 41.63
CA ILE A 330 -3.60 -26.41 42.91
C ILE A 330 -2.60 -26.97 43.93
N GLN A 331 -1.70 -26.11 44.41
CA GLN A 331 -1.01 -26.32 45.68
C GLN A 331 -1.47 -25.23 46.63
N SER A 332 -2.27 -25.64 47.60
CA SER A 332 -2.61 -24.92 48.81
C SER A 332 -1.38 -24.90 49.72
N GLU A 333 -0.87 -23.72 50.06
CA GLU A 333 -0.03 -23.55 51.24
C GLU A 333 -0.34 -22.20 51.91
N ASP A 334 -0.48 -22.31 53.23
CA ASP A 334 -1.04 -21.35 54.18
C ASP A 334 -0.18 -20.09 54.39
N GLU A 335 -0.84 -18.96 54.67
CA GLU A 335 -0.23 -17.80 55.31
C GLU A 335 0.24 -18.13 56.73
N PRO A 336 1.30 -17.45 57.22
CA PRO A 336 1.04 -16.43 58.23
C PRO A 336 1.94 -15.18 58.14
N GLU A 337 1.33 -14.01 58.32
CA GLU A 337 1.94 -12.82 58.95
C GLU A 337 1.45 -12.73 60.42
N PRO A 338 2.07 -11.98 61.37
CA PRO A 338 2.79 -10.70 61.15
C PRO A 338 4.03 -10.45 62.05
N ASN A 339 4.76 -9.34 61.80
CA ASN A 339 4.89 -8.18 62.73
C ASN A 339 6.23 -7.39 62.62
N SER A 340 6.08 -6.07 62.77
CA SER A 340 6.98 -5.05 63.37
C SER A 340 8.22 -4.51 62.63
N ALA A 341 8.12 -3.23 62.24
CA ALA A 341 9.18 -2.19 62.22
C ALA A 341 9.40 -1.64 63.66
N PRO A 342 10.31 -0.66 63.97
CA PRO A 342 11.09 0.24 63.10
C PRO A 342 12.56 0.53 63.56
N GLU A 343 13.34 1.26 62.75
CA GLU A 343 14.32 2.25 63.27
C GLU A 343 14.86 3.23 62.19
N GLU A 344 14.91 4.52 62.55
CA GLU A 344 15.49 5.68 61.86
C GLU A 344 16.96 5.90 62.26
N VAL A 345 17.80 6.45 61.35
CA VAL A 345 18.85 7.49 61.59
C VAL A 345 19.45 7.87 60.22
N ASP A 346 19.30 9.07 59.66
CA ASP A 346 19.87 10.41 59.96
C ASP A 346 21.01 10.83 58.98
N ALA A 347 21.03 12.13 58.74
CA ALA A 347 21.66 13.01 57.77
C ALA A 347 23.16 12.83 57.45
N SER A 348 23.57 13.27 56.25
CA SER A 348 24.25 14.58 56.03
C SER A 348 24.90 14.72 54.64
N GLN A 349 24.67 15.89 54.02
CA GLN A 349 25.43 16.53 52.93
C GLN A 349 26.68 17.24 53.54
N PRO A 350 27.72 17.74 52.79
CA PRO A 350 27.58 18.50 51.53
C PRO A 350 28.72 18.47 50.48
N ARG A 351 28.37 19.11 49.34
CA ARG A 351 29.13 19.86 48.31
C ARG A 351 30.67 19.88 48.33
N GLU A 352 31.26 19.82 47.13
CA GLU A 352 32.19 20.85 46.64
C GLU A 352 32.28 20.89 45.09
N GLU A 353 32.21 22.12 44.56
CA GLU A 353 32.64 22.57 43.22
C GLU A 353 34.16 22.41 43.05
N ASP A 354 34.70 22.19 41.84
CA ASP A 354 35.55 23.21 41.19
C ASP A 354 36.01 22.86 39.74
N THR A 355 35.82 23.85 38.88
CA THR A 355 36.61 24.37 37.75
C THR A 355 37.23 23.55 36.58
N ARG A 356 36.87 24.05 35.37
CA ARG A 356 37.73 24.53 34.25
C ARG A 356 38.75 23.56 33.61
N LYS A 357 38.61 23.33 32.29
CA LYS A 357 39.22 24.10 31.16
C LYS A 357 39.35 23.24 29.89
N THR A 358 38.85 23.77 28.79
CA THR A 358 39.23 23.42 27.40
C THR A 358 40.66 23.89 27.10
N PRO A 359 41.31 23.33 26.07
CA PRO A 359 41.59 24.18 24.91
C PRO A 359 41.40 23.50 23.53
N GLN A 360 41.04 24.34 22.58
CA GLN A 360 41.08 24.15 21.13
C GLN A 360 42.51 23.88 20.63
N ASN A 361 42.62 23.20 19.49
CA ASN A 361 43.72 23.48 18.56
C ASN A 361 43.26 23.35 17.10
N GLU A 362 43.40 24.46 16.37
CA GLU A 362 43.34 24.54 14.91
C GLU A 362 44.67 24.05 14.30
N ARG A 363 44.65 23.46 13.10
CA ARG A 363 45.23 24.08 11.87
C ARG A 363 45.46 23.09 10.71
N ARG A 364 45.07 23.61 9.54
CA ARG A 364 45.69 23.55 8.19
C ARG A 364 45.70 22.27 7.36
N ALA A 365 45.07 22.45 6.19
CA ALA A 365 45.18 21.69 4.96
C ALA A 365 46.57 21.76 4.31
N VAL A 366 46.93 20.68 3.60
CA VAL A 366 47.87 20.67 2.46
C VAL A 366 47.30 19.70 1.42
N SER A 367 47.21 20.15 0.17
CA SER A 367 46.83 19.35 -0.99
C SER A 367 47.99 18.48 -1.48
N SER A 368 47.70 17.24 -1.90
CA SER A 368 48.43 16.61 -3.00
C SER A 368 47.55 15.56 -3.67
N GLY A 369 47.57 15.54 -4.99
CA GLY A 369 46.74 14.68 -5.83
C GLY A 369 47.18 13.22 -5.81
N GLY A 370 46.20 12.34 -5.92
CA GLY A 370 46.35 10.91 -6.14
C GLY A 370 44.95 10.34 -6.33
N GLY A 371 44.67 9.80 -7.51
CA GLY A 371 43.36 9.25 -7.85
C GLY A 371 42.92 8.19 -6.86
N ALA A 372 41.73 8.36 -6.31
CA ALA A 372 41.04 7.32 -5.55
C ALA A 372 39.94 6.74 -6.43
N VAL A 373 40.08 5.44 -6.70
CA VAL A 373 38.97 4.56 -7.06
C VAL A 373 37.84 4.84 -6.07
N PHE A 374 36.68 5.26 -6.58
CA PHE A 374 35.46 5.35 -5.78
C PHE A 374 35.10 3.93 -5.34
N ILE A 375 35.60 3.52 -4.19
CA ILE A 375 35.01 2.45 -3.39
C ILE A 375 33.65 3.01 -2.98
N GLY A 376 32.60 2.47 -3.60
CA GLY A 376 31.21 2.81 -3.30
C GLY A 376 31.00 2.79 -1.79
N ASN A 377 30.43 3.87 -1.29
CA ASN A 377 30.07 4.01 0.11
C ASN A 377 29.17 2.84 0.52
N VAL A 378 29.68 1.96 1.37
CA VAL A 378 29.05 0.73 1.89
C VAL A 378 27.88 1.00 2.84
N ASN A 379 27.37 2.23 2.88
CA ASN A 379 26.12 2.61 3.57
C ASN A 379 24.87 2.50 2.67
N ALA A 380 24.94 1.75 1.57
CA ALA A 380 23.81 1.49 0.66
C ALA A 380 22.88 0.35 1.16
N GLY A 381 22.87 0.07 2.46
CA GLY A 381 21.83 -0.68 3.14
C GLY A 381 21.33 0.17 4.30
N ARG A 382 20.24 0.92 4.09
CA ARG A 382 19.53 1.53 5.22
C ARG A 382 18.75 0.41 5.91
N ASP A 383 18.84 0.34 7.24
CA ASP A 383 18.03 -0.56 8.05
C ASP A 383 16.55 -0.34 7.72
N PHE A 384 15.95 -1.24 6.94
CA PHE A 384 14.54 -1.18 6.53
C PHE A 384 13.59 -1.57 7.68
N THR A 385 13.97 -1.39 8.95
CA THR A 385 13.11 -1.75 10.07
C THR A 385 11.95 -0.76 10.18
N TYR A 386 10.79 -1.11 9.61
CA TYR A 386 9.56 -0.37 9.83
C TYR A 386 9.03 -0.69 11.23
N ASN A 387 9.33 0.16 12.22
CA ASN A 387 8.69 0.10 13.53
C ASN A 387 7.24 0.60 13.41
N THR A 388 6.29 -0.32 13.39
CA THR A 388 4.88 -0.02 13.69
C THR A 388 4.79 0.49 15.12
N ARG A 389 4.49 1.78 15.30
CA ARG A 389 4.11 2.36 16.60
C ARG A 389 2.63 2.21 16.83
#